data_AF-A0A972Y9H9-F1
#
_entry.id   AF-A0A972Y9H9-F1
#
_cell.length_a   1.000
_cell.length_b   1.000
_cell.length_c   1.000
_cell.angle_alpha   90.00
_cell.angle_beta   90.00
_cell.angle_gamma   90.00
#
_symmetry.space_group_name_H-M   'P 1'
#
loop_
_entity.id
_entity.type
_entity.pdbx_description
1 polymer ?
#
loop_
_entity_poly.entity_id
_entity_poly.type
_entity_poly.pdbx_seq_one_letter_code
_entity_poly.pdbx_strand_id
1 'polypeptide(L)'
;MPPRSNLLAAALLGGCSETTGEPAPPTDASALKQIALTYDDAPLGDGPRFTGPERTDAFIAELDAAQSGPVAIFVTTQGLDRDDGIPRIEAYAAAGHLIANHSDRHAGASRMPAADFIADMDYAEQRLAQFDNRRPWFRFPFLDEGGIGEENKSGEKRDAYRAALAERGLISGYVTVDTYDWHLQRLW
;
A
#
# COMPACT_ATOMS: atom_id res chain seq x y z
N MET A 1 25.47 -44.07 -66.28
CA MET A 1 24.86 -42.91 -65.59
C MET A 1 25.06 -43.12 -64.09
N PRO A 2 25.80 -42.22 -63.44
CA PRO A 2 25.18 -41.06 -62.80
C PRO A 2 25.80 -39.72 -63.21
N PRO A 3 25.10 -38.58 -63.01
CA PRO A 3 25.56 -37.28 -63.48
C PRO A 3 26.34 -36.49 -62.42
N ARG A 4 26.96 -35.44 -62.97
CA ARG A 4 27.97 -34.56 -62.41
C ARG A 4 27.44 -33.61 -61.33
N SER A 5 28.33 -33.39 -60.38
CA SER A 5 28.53 -32.24 -59.49
C SER A 5 28.09 -30.89 -60.09
N ASN A 6 27.46 -30.06 -59.25
CA ASN A 6 27.54 -28.60 -59.33
C ASN A 6 27.67 -28.06 -57.90
N LEU A 7 28.87 -27.59 -57.57
CA LEU A 7 29.14 -26.71 -56.44
C LEU A 7 28.48 -25.35 -56.74
N LEU A 8 27.58 -24.91 -55.87
CA LEU A 8 27.11 -23.52 -55.87
C LEU A 8 27.75 -22.79 -54.69
N ALA A 9 28.67 -21.89 -55.00
CA ALA A 9 29.18 -20.91 -54.06
C ALA A 9 28.11 -19.85 -53.82
N ALA A 10 27.63 -19.73 -52.58
CA ALA A 10 26.77 -18.63 -52.17
C ALA A 10 27.66 -17.52 -51.58
N ALA A 11 27.73 -16.40 -52.30
CA ALA A 11 28.37 -15.18 -51.82
C ALA A 11 27.50 -14.56 -50.70
N LEU A 12 28.10 -14.37 -49.52
CA LEU A 12 27.54 -13.57 -48.43
C LEU A 12 27.70 -12.08 -48.79
N LEU A 13 26.62 -11.45 -49.23
CA LEU A 13 26.51 -9.99 -49.28
C LEU A 13 25.99 -9.51 -47.92
N GLY A 14 26.88 -8.95 -47.11
CA GLY A 14 26.51 -8.21 -45.91
C GLY A 14 25.84 -6.90 -46.30
N GLY A 15 24.52 -6.82 -46.09
CA GLY A 15 23.77 -5.56 -46.12
C GLY A 15 23.66 -5.00 -44.70
N CYS A 16 24.27 -3.84 -44.45
CA CYS A 16 23.93 -3.03 -43.29
C CYS A 16 22.52 -2.47 -43.50
N SER A 17 21.50 -3.06 -42.87
CA SER A 17 20.24 -2.37 -42.68
C SER A 17 20.42 -1.38 -41.53
N GLU A 18 20.56 -0.09 -41.88
CA GLU A 18 20.30 0.98 -40.93
C GLU A 18 18.80 0.93 -40.58
N THR A 19 18.50 0.32 -39.44
CA THR A 19 17.17 0.46 -38.83
C THR A 19 17.03 1.92 -38.42
N THR A 20 16.32 2.71 -39.20
CA THR A 20 15.82 4.02 -38.76
C THR A 20 14.83 3.75 -37.63
N GLY A 21 15.35 3.69 -36.39
CA GLY A 21 14.53 3.65 -35.19
C GLY A 21 13.68 4.90 -35.15
N GLU A 22 12.38 4.73 -35.30
CA GLU A 22 11.42 5.80 -35.09
C GLU A 22 11.62 6.36 -33.68
N PRO A 23 11.81 7.69 -33.51
CA PRO A 23 12.00 8.26 -32.19
C PRO A 23 10.78 7.92 -31.35
N ALA A 24 11.02 7.40 -30.14
CA ALA A 24 9.96 7.13 -29.18
C ALA A 24 9.07 8.38 -29.05
N PRO A 25 7.73 8.23 -28.98
CA PRO A 25 6.84 9.37 -28.86
C PRO A 25 7.26 10.19 -27.64
N PRO A 26 7.22 11.53 -27.72
CA PRO A 26 7.60 12.38 -26.60
C PRO A 26 6.73 12.01 -25.40
N THR A 27 7.37 11.53 -24.33
CA THR A 27 6.71 11.36 -23.05
C THR A 27 6.21 12.74 -22.62
N ASP A 28 4.89 12.90 -22.57
CA ASP A 28 4.26 14.16 -22.20
C ASP A 28 4.65 14.51 -20.76
N ALA A 29 5.70 15.32 -20.61
CA ALA A 29 6.25 15.74 -19.32
C ALA A 29 5.31 16.67 -18.54
N SER A 30 4.08 16.87 -19.04
CA SER A 30 3.06 17.73 -18.46
C SER A 30 2.04 17.01 -17.56
N ALA A 31 2.12 15.68 -17.41
CA ALA A 31 1.31 15.00 -16.41
C ALA A 31 1.71 15.50 -15.01
N LEU A 32 0.80 16.23 -14.36
CA LEU A 32 0.99 16.74 -13.00
C LEU A 32 1.43 15.60 -12.09
N LYS A 33 2.57 15.75 -11.42
CA LYS A 33 3.03 14.79 -10.43
C LYS A 33 2.10 14.83 -9.22
N GLN A 34 1.63 13.67 -8.77
CA GLN A 34 0.74 13.55 -7.64
C GLN A 34 1.44 12.83 -6.50
N ILE A 35 1.15 13.25 -5.28
CA ILE A 35 1.57 12.60 -4.04
C ILE A 35 0.29 12.27 -3.28
N ALA A 36 0.14 11.00 -2.90
CA ALA A 36 -0.89 10.59 -1.95
C ALA A 36 -0.25 10.54 -0.56
N LEU A 37 -0.75 11.38 0.36
CA LEU A 37 -0.36 11.30 1.76
C LEU A 37 -1.22 10.24 2.44
N THR A 38 -0.57 9.32 3.13
CA THR A 38 -1.25 8.24 3.86
C THR A 38 -0.62 8.04 5.22
N TYR A 39 -1.44 7.76 6.22
CA TYR A 39 -1.03 7.67 7.62
C TYR A 39 -1.60 6.41 8.23
N ASP A 40 -0.76 5.69 8.97
CA ASP A 40 -1.11 4.39 9.54
C ASP A 40 -1.39 4.51 11.05
N ASP A 41 -1.85 3.43 11.66
CA ASP A 41 -2.00 3.23 13.12
C ASP A 41 -3.05 4.07 13.85
N ALA A 42 -3.87 4.85 13.14
CA ALA A 42 -4.95 5.57 13.80
C ALA A 42 -5.99 4.61 14.40
N PRO A 43 -6.61 4.94 15.55
CA PRO A 43 -6.25 6.03 16.45
C PRO A 43 -5.07 5.66 17.36
N LEU A 44 -3.98 6.44 17.29
CA LEU A 44 -2.85 6.28 18.21
C LEU A 44 -3.20 6.79 19.62
N GLY A 45 -2.65 6.15 20.65
CA GLY A 45 -2.76 6.61 22.04
C GLY A 45 -1.91 7.85 22.35
N ASP A 46 -1.85 8.23 23.63
CA ASP A 46 -1.08 9.37 24.12
C ASP A 46 0.41 9.24 23.77
N GLY A 47 1.05 10.37 23.52
CA GLY A 47 2.45 10.46 23.16
C GLY A 47 3.15 11.56 23.96
N PRO A 48 4.45 11.79 23.72
CA PRO A 48 5.26 12.69 24.54
C PRO A 48 4.80 14.16 24.49
N ARG A 49 4.10 14.56 23.42
CA ARG A 49 3.67 15.95 23.18
C ARG A 49 2.17 16.18 23.28
N PHE A 50 1.37 15.19 22.90
CA PHE A 50 -0.08 15.28 22.74
C PHE A 50 -0.74 14.02 23.27
N THR A 51 -1.88 14.19 23.94
CA THR A 51 -2.87 13.12 24.11
C THR A 51 -3.39 12.65 22.75
N GLY A 52 -4.04 11.49 22.71
CA GLY A 52 -4.70 10.98 21.51
C GLY A 52 -5.61 12.02 20.83
N PRO A 53 -6.60 12.60 21.54
CA PRO A 53 -7.49 13.61 20.99
C PRO A 53 -6.77 14.87 20.51
N GLU A 54 -5.86 15.44 21.32
CA GLU A 54 -5.09 16.63 20.92
C GLU A 54 -4.28 16.39 19.64
N ARG A 55 -3.73 15.17 19.47
CA ARG A 55 -3.01 14.80 18.24
C ARG A 55 -3.95 14.78 17.04
N THR A 56 -5.14 14.21 17.19
CA THR A 56 -6.13 14.15 16.10
C THR A 56 -6.53 15.56 15.66
N ASP A 57 -6.83 16.45 16.60
CA ASP A 57 -7.22 17.83 16.30
C ASP A 57 -6.07 18.61 15.65
N ALA A 58 -4.86 18.52 16.22
CA ALA A 58 -3.68 19.19 15.66
C ALA A 58 -3.35 18.68 14.25
N PHE A 59 -3.45 17.38 14.03
CA PHE A 59 -3.18 16.76 12.73
C PHE A 59 -4.15 17.25 11.65
N ILE A 60 -5.46 17.28 11.93
CA ILE A 60 -6.48 17.79 11.00
C ILE A 60 -6.23 19.28 10.70
N ALA A 61 -5.94 20.08 11.73
CA ALA A 61 -5.66 21.50 11.56
C ALA A 61 -4.43 21.77 10.69
N GLU A 62 -3.35 21.01 10.85
CA GLU A 62 -2.14 21.14 10.03
C GLU A 62 -2.38 20.72 8.57
N LEU A 63 -3.15 19.65 8.33
CA LEU A 63 -3.50 19.22 6.98
C LEU A 63 -4.36 20.25 6.23
N ASP A 64 -5.31 20.90 6.94
CA ASP A 64 -6.14 21.97 6.40
C ASP A 64 -5.31 23.23 6.12
N ALA A 65 -4.48 23.66 7.08
CA ALA A 65 -3.59 24.81 6.91
C ALA A 65 -2.60 24.62 5.75
N ALA A 66 -2.10 23.39 5.56
CA ALA A 66 -1.24 23.03 4.43
C ALA A 66 -1.99 22.87 3.11
N GLN A 67 -3.33 22.93 3.11
CA GLN A 67 -4.19 22.70 1.94
C GLN A 67 -3.89 21.37 1.25
N SER A 68 -3.58 20.33 2.03
CA SER A 68 -3.14 19.03 1.53
C SER A 68 -4.20 18.28 0.73
N GLY A 69 -5.47 18.64 0.92
CA GLY A 69 -6.61 17.88 0.42
C GLY A 69 -6.83 16.58 1.21
N PRO A 70 -7.64 15.65 0.69
CA PRO A 70 -7.89 14.38 1.35
C PRO A 70 -6.62 13.52 1.48
N VAL A 71 -6.35 13.05 2.69
CA VAL A 71 -5.33 12.02 2.97
C VAL A 71 -6.01 10.69 3.26
N ALA A 72 -5.30 9.57 3.16
CA ALA A 72 -5.81 8.27 3.61
C ALA A 72 -5.31 7.94 5.02
N ILE A 73 -6.23 7.52 5.88
CA ILE A 73 -5.95 7.06 7.24
C ILE A 73 -6.20 5.55 7.29
N PHE A 74 -5.14 4.77 7.44
CA PHE A 74 -5.19 3.33 7.62
C PHE A 74 -5.35 3.04 9.11
N VAL A 75 -6.53 2.52 9.47
CA VAL A 75 -6.99 2.38 10.85
C VAL A 75 -6.67 0.98 11.37
N THR A 76 -6.01 0.94 12.54
CA THR A 76 -5.83 -0.25 13.35
C THR A 76 -7.06 -0.39 14.25
N THR A 77 -7.96 -1.32 13.93
CA THR A 77 -9.32 -1.26 14.50
C THR A 77 -9.40 -1.61 15.98
N GLN A 78 -8.42 -2.31 16.56
CA GLN A 78 -8.35 -2.49 18.02
C GLN A 78 -8.31 -1.14 18.75
N GLY A 79 -7.76 -0.09 18.13
CA GLY A 79 -7.77 1.27 18.70
C GLY A 79 -9.17 1.87 18.86
N LEU A 80 -10.18 1.34 18.17
CA LEU A 80 -11.58 1.76 18.30
C LEU A 80 -12.21 1.33 19.63
N ASP A 81 -11.61 0.38 20.37
CA ASP A 81 -12.12 -0.09 21.66
C ASP A 81 -11.86 0.92 22.80
N ARG A 82 -11.14 2.01 22.52
CA ARG A 82 -10.93 3.13 23.44
C ARG A 82 -12.18 4.02 23.47
N ASP A 83 -12.42 4.69 24.60
CA ASP A 83 -13.52 5.65 24.75
C ASP A 83 -13.50 6.77 23.69
N ASP A 84 -12.31 7.15 23.23
CA ASP A 84 -12.07 8.17 22.21
C ASP A 84 -11.84 7.59 20.80
N GLY A 85 -11.85 6.26 20.63
CA GLY A 85 -11.39 5.61 19.41
C GLY A 85 -12.28 5.90 18.19
N ILE A 86 -13.57 5.57 18.29
CA ILE A 86 -14.55 5.85 17.22
C ILE A 86 -14.69 7.36 16.97
N PRO A 87 -14.90 8.24 17.98
CA PRO A 87 -15.02 9.68 17.76
C PRO A 87 -13.84 10.29 16.99
N ARG A 88 -12.63 9.78 17.18
CA ARG A 88 -11.44 10.28 16.48
C ARG A 88 -11.39 9.85 15.01
N ILE A 89 -11.85 8.65 14.67
CA ILE A 89 -11.98 8.24 13.27
C ILE A 89 -13.12 9.00 12.58
N GLU A 90 -14.22 9.26 13.29
CA GLU A 90 -15.29 10.14 12.81
C GLU A 90 -14.78 11.57 12.55
N ALA A 91 -13.89 12.10 13.40
CA ALA A 91 -13.29 13.42 13.19
C ALA A 91 -12.46 13.49 11.90
N TYR A 92 -11.61 12.48 11.63
CA TYR A 92 -10.89 12.40 10.35
C TYR A 92 -11.85 12.31 9.16
N ALA A 93 -12.91 11.52 9.29
CA ALA A 93 -13.91 11.37 8.24
C ALA A 93 -14.70 12.67 7.97
N ALA A 94 -15.12 13.37 9.02
CA ALA A 94 -15.81 14.64 8.94
C ALA A 94 -14.93 15.75 8.33
N ALA A 95 -13.61 15.68 8.53
CA ALA A 95 -12.63 16.55 7.88
C ALA A 95 -12.40 16.22 6.39
N GLY A 96 -13.07 15.20 5.85
CA GLY A 96 -12.99 14.82 4.43
C GLY A 96 -11.81 13.92 4.07
N HIS A 97 -11.10 13.37 5.07
CA HIS A 97 -10.07 12.36 4.84
C HIS A 97 -10.70 10.99 4.57
N LEU A 98 -9.92 10.04 4.07
CA LEU A 98 -10.39 8.71 3.65
C LEU A 98 -10.02 7.66 4.71
N ILE A 99 -10.92 6.74 5.00
CA ILE A 99 -10.68 5.67 6.01
C ILE A 99 -10.37 4.36 5.29
N ALA A 100 -9.32 3.66 5.71
CA ALA A 100 -8.86 2.40 5.12
C ALA A 100 -8.43 1.39 6.19
N ASN A 101 -8.29 0.12 5.80
CA ASN A 101 -8.07 -1.00 6.71
C ASN A 101 -6.58 -1.25 6.98
N HIS A 102 -6.17 -1.26 8.24
CA HIS A 102 -4.81 -1.60 8.68
C HIS A 102 -4.73 -2.83 9.58
N SER A 103 -5.66 -3.78 9.42
CA SER A 103 -5.91 -4.91 10.31
C SER A 103 -6.42 -4.49 11.70
N ASP A 104 -6.80 -5.47 12.53
CA ASP A 104 -7.32 -5.19 13.86
C ASP A 104 -6.20 -5.18 14.89
N ARG A 105 -5.37 -6.22 14.89
CA ARG A 105 -4.32 -6.43 15.90
C ARG A 105 -3.00 -5.75 15.55
N HIS A 106 -2.86 -5.21 14.34
CA HIS A 106 -1.61 -4.63 13.83
C HIS A 106 -0.42 -5.61 13.97
N ALA A 107 -0.66 -6.88 13.65
CA ALA A 107 0.36 -7.92 13.69
C ALA A 107 1.03 -8.04 12.32
N GLY A 108 2.35 -8.27 12.29
CA GLY A 108 3.05 -8.54 11.03
C GLY A 108 2.57 -9.85 10.41
N ALA A 109 2.16 -9.82 9.14
CA ALA A 109 1.51 -10.95 8.49
C ALA A 109 2.40 -12.19 8.37
N SER A 110 3.73 -12.04 8.43
CA SER A 110 4.67 -13.16 8.51
C SER A 110 4.60 -13.89 9.84
N ARG A 111 4.20 -13.21 10.92
CA ARG A 111 4.25 -13.74 12.30
C ARG A 111 2.99 -14.49 12.71
N MET A 112 2.00 -14.59 11.81
CA MET A 112 0.73 -15.27 12.06
C MET A 112 0.50 -16.37 11.03
N PRO A 113 -0.24 -17.44 11.38
CA PRO A 113 -0.84 -18.31 10.39
C PRO A 113 -1.68 -17.50 9.40
N ALA A 114 -1.60 -17.83 8.10
CA ALA A 114 -2.24 -17.03 7.07
C ALA A 114 -3.76 -16.88 7.27
N ALA A 115 -4.42 -17.97 7.68
CA ALA A 115 -5.86 -17.95 7.98
C ALA A 115 -6.21 -16.99 9.13
N ASP A 116 -5.39 -16.93 10.17
CA ASP A 116 -5.62 -16.05 11.32
C ASP A 116 -5.43 -14.57 10.93
N PHE A 117 -4.43 -14.27 10.09
CA PHE A 117 -4.23 -12.91 9.59
C PHE A 117 -5.37 -12.46 8.67
N ILE A 118 -5.87 -13.35 7.80
CA ILE A 118 -7.02 -13.06 6.93
C ILE A 118 -8.27 -12.78 7.79
N ALA A 119 -8.51 -13.57 8.84
CA ALA A 119 -9.61 -13.34 9.76
C ALA A 119 -9.48 -12.00 10.52
N ASP A 120 -8.25 -11.60 10.87
CA ASP A 120 -7.97 -10.30 11.49
C ASP A 120 -8.27 -9.12 10.55
N MET A 121 -7.87 -9.24 9.28
CA MET A 121 -8.21 -8.29 8.22
C MET A 121 -9.74 -8.16 8.04
N ASP A 122 -10.45 -9.29 8.02
CA ASP A 122 -11.91 -9.33 7.87
C ASP A 122 -12.65 -8.75 9.06
N TYR A 123 -12.12 -8.96 10.25
CA TYR A 123 -12.68 -8.36 11.46
C TYR A 123 -12.53 -6.83 11.43
N ALA A 124 -11.35 -6.33 11.08
CA ALA A 124 -11.13 -4.90 10.87
C ALA A 124 -12.05 -4.32 9.78
N GLU A 125 -12.21 -5.05 8.69
CA GLU A 125 -13.08 -4.67 7.58
C GLU A 125 -14.53 -4.44 8.01
N GLN A 126 -15.07 -5.37 8.80
CA GLN A 126 -16.41 -5.28 9.36
C GLN A 126 -16.56 -4.09 10.31
N ARG A 127 -15.54 -3.84 11.16
CA ARG A 127 -15.55 -2.69 12.07
C ARG A 127 -15.55 -1.36 11.32
N LEU A 128 -14.86 -1.28 10.18
CA LEU A 128 -14.79 -0.06 9.37
C LEU A 128 -16.02 0.17 8.48
N ALA A 129 -16.92 -0.81 8.35
CA ALA A 129 -18.13 -0.69 7.52
C ALA A 129 -19.11 0.40 8.02
N GLN A 130 -18.92 0.90 9.25
CA GLN A 130 -19.72 1.99 9.80
C GLN A 130 -19.37 3.39 9.25
N PHE A 131 -18.21 3.55 8.58
CA PHE A 131 -17.76 4.85 8.07
C PHE A 131 -18.09 4.99 6.58
N ASP A 132 -18.95 5.93 6.19
CA ASP A 132 -19.43 6.09 4.80
C ASP A 132 -18.30 6.35 3.78
N ASN A 133 -17.25 7.05 4.20
CA ASN A 133 -16.08 7.41 3.39
C ASN A 133 -14.98 6.34 3.40
N ARG A 134 -15.27 5.16 3.96
CA ARG A 134 -14.38 4.00 3.95
C ARG A 134 -14.06 3.57 2.51
N ARG A 135 -12.78 3.31 2.26
CA ARG A 135 -12.25 2.85 0.97
C ARG A 135 -11.89 1.38 1.05
N PRO A 136 -12.08 0.61 -0.04
CA PRO A 136 -11.72 -0.81 -0.09
C PRO A 136 -10.20 -0.97 -0.26
N TRP A 137 -9.43 -0.37 0.64
CA TRP A 137 -7.97 -0.36 0.64
C TRP A 137 -7.48 -1.03 1.91
N PHE A 138 -6.41 -1.80 1.77
CA PHE A 138 -5.77 -2.51 2.86
C PHE A 138 -4.27 -2.24 2.84
N ARG A 139 -3.69 -2.02 4.01
CA ARG A 139 -2.23 -1.97 4.18
C ARG A 139 -1.79 -2.98 5.21
N PHE A 140 -0.78 -3.77 4.86
CA PHE A 140 -0.17 -4.71 5.77
C PHE A 140 0.59 -3.95 6.88
N PRO A 141 0.33 -4.25 8.17
CA PRO A 141 1.17 -3.80 9.27
C PRO A 141 2.66 -4.03 8.99
N PHE A 142 3.49 -3.04 9.30
CA PHE A 142 4.94 -3.08 9.05
C PHE A 142 5.35 -3.28 7.58
N LEU A 143 4.42 -3.08 6.63
CA LEU A 143 4.58 -3.44 5.21
C LEU A 143 4.94 -4.93 5.01
N ASP A 144 4.60 -5.76 5.99
CA ASP A 144 4.89 -7.18 6.00
C ASP A 144 3.82 -7.94 5.19
N GLU A 145 4.06 -8.14 3.90
CA GLU A 145 3.19 -8.92 3.01
C GLU A 145 3.33 -10.45 3.18
N GLY A 146 3.78 -10.90 4.35
CA GLY A 146 4.00 -12.31 4.65
C GLY A 146 5.39 -12.82 4.25
N GLY A 147 6.29 -11.93 3.83
CA GLY A 147 7.60 -12.17 3.20
C GLY A 147 8.63 -12.95 4.01
N ILE A 148 8.49 -13.00 5.34
CA ILE A 148 9.57 -13.32 6.28
C ILE A 148 9.34 -14.69 6.91
N GLY A 149 10.41 -15.48 7.06
CA GLY A 149 10.38 -16.76 7.75
C GLY A 149 10.41 -17.99 6.83
N GLU A 150 10.68 -19.16 7.43
CA GLU A 150 10.85 -20.44 6.70
C GLU A 150 9.60 -20.84 5.91
N GLU A 151 8.43 -20.61 6.49
CA GLU A 151 7.11 -20.88 5.91
C GLU A 151 6.74 -20.00 4.71
N ASN A 152 7.53 -18.96 4.41
CA ASN A 152 7.31 -18.10 3.24
C ASN A 152 8.45 -18.09 2.24
N LYS A 153 9.43 -19.01 2.33
CA LYS A 153 10.45 -19.18 1.29
C LYS A 153 9.86 -19.47 -0.10
N SER A 154 8.66 -20.06 -0.15
CA SER A 154 7.92 -20.35 -1.39
C SER A 154 6.97 -19.24 -1.86
N GLY A 155 6.77 -18.18 -1.07
CA GLY A 155 5.83 -17.09 -1.39
C GLY A 155 4.35 -17.43 -1.16
N GLU A 156 4.05 -18.59 -0.55
CA GLU A 156 2.68 -19.08 -0.34
C GLU A 156 1.80 -18.12 0.49
N LYS A 157 2.33 -17.51 1.56
CA LYS A 157 1.54 -16.56 2.36
C LYS A 157 1.18 -15.31 1.56
N ARG A 158 2.17 -14.74 0.85
CA ARG A 158 1.97 -13.57 0.00
C ARG A 158 0.88 -13.83 -1.05
N ASP A 159 0.93 -14.98 -1.70
CA ASP A 159 -0.03 -15.33 -2.74
C ASP A 159 -1.43 -15.58 -2.15
N ALA A 160 -1.51 -16.21 -0.98
CA ALA A 160 -2.75 -16.35 -0.22
C ALA A 160 -3.34 -14.98 0.18
N TYR A 161 -2.52 -14.03 0.63
CA TYR A 161 -2.99 -12.69 0.99
C TYR A 161 -3.47 -11.90 -0.22
N ARG A 162 -2.76 -11.97 -1.35
CA ARG A 162 -3.20 -11.34 -2.61
C ARG A 162 -4.53 -11.91 -3.10
N ALA A 163 -4.70 -13.23 -3.01
CA ALA A 163 -5.97 -13.88 -3.34
C ALA A 163 -7.09 -13.44 -2.38
N ALA A 164 -6.82 -13.39 -1.08
CA ALA A 164 -7.78 -12.95 -0.07
C ALA A 164 -8.24 -11.50 -0.29
N LEU A 165 -7.30 -10.58 -0.59
CA LEU A 165 -7.62 -9.20 -0.95
C LEU A 165 -8.53 -9.14 -2.19
N ALA A 166 -8.18 -9.87 -3.25
CA ALA A 166 -8.96 -9.90 -4.49
C ALA A 166 -10.37 -10.45 -4.27
N GLU A 167 -10.53 -11.53 -3.51
CA GLU A 167 -11.83 -12.13 -3.16
C GLU A 167 -12.74 -11.12 -2.42
N ARG A 168 -12.15 -10.25 -1.60
CA ARG A 168 -12.85 -9.24 -0.82
C ARG A 168 -13.02 -7.91 -1.55
N GLY A 169 -12.49 -7.78 -2.77
CA GLY A 169 -12.45 -6.51 -3.50
C GLY A 169 -11.57 -5.45 -2.85
N LEU A 170 -10.63 -5.85 -1.99
CA LEU A 170 -9.68 -4.95 -1.34
C LEU A 170 -8.45 -4.73 -2.24
N ILE A 171 -7.91 -3.52 -2.21
CA ILE A 171 -6.73 -3.11 -2.97
C ILE A 171 -5.57 -2.90 -2.00
N SER A 172 -4.39 -3.41 -2.34
CA SER A 172 -3.17 -3.15 -1.58
C SER A 172 -2.79 -1.68 -1.68
N GLY A 173 -2.79 -0.98 -0.54
CA GLY A 173 -2.26 0.37 -0.40
C GLY A 173 -0.76 0.33 -0.18
N TYR A 174 0.05 -0.14 -1.13
CA TYR A 174 1.51 -0.15 -0.98
C TYR A 174 2.09 1.28 -0.84
N VAL A 175 3.33 1.37 -0.36
CA VAL A 175 4.04 2.64 -0.13
C VAL A 175 5.23 2.75 -1.09
N THR A 176 5.47 3.94 -1.63
CA THR A 176 6.62 4.24 -2.49
C THR A 176 7.71 5.06 -1.81
N VAL A 177 7.37 5.77 -0.72
CA VAL A 177 8.28 6.59 0.09
C VAL A 177 7.88 6.44 1.55
N ASP A 178 8.80 5.98 2.40
CA ASP A 178 8.63 5.89 3.85
C ASP A 178 9.34 7.08 4.53
N THR A 179 8.70 7.67 5.52
CA THR A 179 9.20 8.81 6.30
C THR A 179 10.06 8.38 7.49
N TYR A 180 10.01 7.11 7.89
CA TYR A 180 10.65 6.59 9.11
C TYR A 180 10.27 7.38 10.38
N ASP A 181 9.07 7.96 10.41
CA ASP A 181 8.58 8.80 11.51
C ASP A 181 8.51 8.05 12.84
N TRP A 182 8.15 6.76 12.84
CA TRP A 182 8.17 5.87 14.01
C TRP A 182 9.57 5.79 14.65
N HIS A 183 10.63 5.81 13.84
CA HIS A 183 12.00 5.75 14.32
C HIS A 183 12.37 7.09 14.96
N LEU A 184 12.01 8.19 14.31
CA LEU A 184 12.23 9.54 14.83
C LEU A 184 11.48 9.75 16.15
N GLN A 185 10.22 9.32 16.24
CA GLN A 185 9.42 9.41 17.47
C GLN A 185 10.08 8.70 18.65
N ARG A 186 10.71 7.53 18.43
CA ARG A 186 11.41 6.77 19.47
C ARG A 186 12.66 7.47 20.03
N LEU A 187 13.20 8.45 19.31
CA LEU A 187 14.38 9.20 19.74
C LEU A 187 14.06 10.36 20.71
N TRP A 188 12.78 10.64 20.95
CA TRP A 188 12.29 11.65 21.90
C TRP A 188 11.89 10.99 23.23
#